data_AF-A0AAN6H0F3-F1
#
_entry.id   AF-A0AAN6H0F3-F1
#
_cell.length_a   1.000
_cell.length_b   1.000
_cell.length_c   1.000
_cell.angle_alpha   90.00
_cell.angle_beta   90.00
_cell.angle_gamma   90.00
#
_symmetry.space_group_name_H-M   'P 1'
#
loop_
_entity.id
_entity.type
_entity.pdbx_description
1 polymer ?
#
loop_
_entity_poly.entity_id
_entity_poly.type
_entity_poly.pdbx_seq_one_letter_code
_entity_poly.pdbx_strand_id
1 'polypeptide(L)'
;MPFTKKVKEKSPSSTPLPSTEGAAPNEGSQLPEKELEAAKKILDAMYDYRTADGFDPSKLFHRKVNKRVIPAYYDTIKEPVALSTIKAKLNQRTYQNFSQF
;
A
#
# COMPACT_ATOMS: atom_id res chain seq x y z
N MET A 1 49.58 -41.31 17.50
CA MET A 1 49.16 -41.05 16.11
C MET A 1 49.43 -39.58 15.80
N PRO A 2 50.38 -39.23 14.92
CA PRO A 2 50.71 -37.86 14.56
C PRO A 2 49.98 -37.41 13.27
N PHE A 3 49.33 -36.25 13.29
CA PHE A 3 48.87 -35.57 12.08
C PHE A 3 49.71 -34.32 11.82
N THR A 4 50.29 -34.27 10.62
CA THR A 4 51.24 -33.28 10.12
C THR A 4 50.56 -32.21 9.26
N LYS A 5 51.01 -30.94 9.45
CA LYS A 5 51.28 -29.85 8.49
C LYS A 5 50.19 -29.46 7.45
N LYS A 6 49.86 -28.15 7.39
CA LYS A 6 50.41 -27.19 6.39
C LYS A 6 49.79 -25.78 6.50
N VAL A 7 50.67 -24.78 6.50
CA VAL A 7 50.42 -23.36 6.19
C VAL A 7 50.60 -23.15 4.68
N LYS A 8 49.82 -22.27 4.02
CA LYS A 8 50.08 -21.47 2.77
C LYS A 8 48.72 -20.98 2.21
N GLU A 9 48.43 -19.79 1.66
CA GLU A 9 49.04 -18.46 1.49
C GLU A 9 47.93 -17.47 1.09
N LYS A 10 48.20 -16.16 1.15
CA LYS A 10 47.35 -15.10 0.59
C LYS A 10 47.32 -15.15 -0.95
N SER A 11 46.16 -14.87 -1.55
CA SER A 11 46.01 -14.10 -2.80
C SER A 11 44.59 -13.52 -2.90
N PRO A 12 44.41 -12.28 -3.38
CA PRO A 12 43.11 -11.62 -3.52
C PRO A 12 42.43 -12.06 -4.82
N SER A 13 41.32 -12.81 -4.71
CA SER A 13 40.52 -13.15 -5.90
C SER A 13 39.69 -11.93 -6.29
N SER A 14 40.17 -11.18 -7.28
CA SER A 14 39.33 -10.38 -8.15
C SER A 14 38.45 -11.35 -8.93
N THR A 15 37.24 -11.56 -8.43
CA THR A 15 36.15 -12.08 -9.25
C THR A 15 35.16 -10.92 -9.39
N PRO A 16 35.02 -10.35 -10.59
CA PRO A 16 34.11 -9.24 -10.82
C PRO A 16 32.69 -9.71 -10.54
N LEU A 17 31.91 -8.85 -9.90
CA LEU A 17 30.47 -9.02 -9.69
C LEU A 17 29.83 -9.49 -11.00
N PRO A 18 29.18 -10.67 -11.06
CA PRO A 18 28.19 -10.89 -12.08
C PRO A 18 26.98 -10.05 -11.66
N SER A 19 26.77 -8.94 -12.37
CA SER A 19 25.44 -8.37 -12.53
C SER A 19 24.52 -9.48 -13.05
N THR A 20 23.87 -10.20 -12.14
CA THR A 20 22.59 -10.84 -12.46
C THR A 20 21.56 -9.72 -12.43
N GLU A 21 21.48 -9.05 -13.58
CA GLU A 21 20.24 -8.47 -14.05
C GLU A 21 19.12 -9.50 -13.91
N GLY A 22 17.96 -9.05 -13.41
CA GLY A 22 16.75 -9.87 -13.40
C GLY A 22 16.18 -10.20 -12.03
N ALA A 23 16.38 -9.38 -10.99
CA ALA A 23 15.25 -9.16 -10.09
C ALA A 23 14.20 -8.43 -10.93
N ALA A 24 13.26 -9.19 -11.48
CA ALA A 24 12.16 -8.68 -12.27
C ALA A 24 11.65 -7.38 -11.62
N PRO A 25 11.57 -6.25 -12.35
CA PRO A 25 10.69 -5.20 -11.88
C PRO A 25 9.35 -5.89 -11.78
N ASN A 26 8.81 -5.95 -10.57
CA ASN A 26 7.48 -6.47 -10.37
C ASN A 26 6.57 -5.43 -11.04
N GLU A 27 6.40 -5.52 -12.37
CA GLU A 27 5.43 -4.81 -13.20
C GLU A 27 4.02 -5.35 -12.89
N GLY A 28 3.74 -5.59 -11.61
CA GLY A 28 2.44 -5.88 -11.07
C GLY A 28 1.71 -4.57 -10.84
N SER A 29 1.40 -3.87 -11.94
CA SER A 29 0.25 -2.93 -12.01
C SER A 29 0.17 -1.90 -10.87
N GLN A 30 1.24 -1.15 -10.59
CA GLN A 30 1.07 0.05 -9.78
C GLN A 30 0.45 1.14 -10.66
N LEU A 31 -0.70 1.67 -10.23
CA LEU A 31 -1.31 2.89 -10.79
C LEU A 31 -0.22 3.90 -11.18
N PRO A 32 -0.30 4.51 -12.38
CA PRO A 32 0.62 5.57 -12.74
C PRO A 32 0.56 6.67 -11.67
N GLU A 33 1.72 7.21 -11.28
CA GLU A 33 1.85 8.14 -10.15
C GLU A 33 0.86 9.32 -10.24
N LYS A 34 0.56 9.77 -11.47
CA LYS A 34 -0.43 10.81 -11.76
C LYS A 34 -1.85 10.45 -11.31
N GLU A 35 -2.29 9.21 -11.52
CA GLU A 35 -3.61 8.74 -11.10
C GLU A 35 -3.68 8.55 -9.58
N LEU A 36 -2.59 8.08 -8.97
CA LEU A 36 -2.49 7.97 -7.51
C LEU A 36 -2.55 9.34 -6.85
N GLU A 37 -1.82 10.32 -7.39
CA GLU A 37 -1.87 11.71 -6.93
C GLU A 37 -3.27 12.31 -7.11
N ALA A 38 -3.93 12.05 -8.25
CA ALA A 38 -5.31 12.47 -8.47
C ALA A 38 -6.29 11.85 -7.45
N ALA A 39 -6.17 10.55 -7.18
CA ALA A 39 -7.00 9.86 -6.19
C ALA A 39 -6.79 10.42 -4.77
N LYS A 40 -5.55 10.74 -4.39
CA LYS A 40 -5.25 11.42 -3.13
C LYS A 40 -5.89 12.81 -3.06
N LYS A 41 -5.77 13.61 -4.12
CA LYS A 41 -6.41 14.95 -4.20
C LYS A 41 -7.93 14.86 -4.07
N ILE A 42 -8.56 13.89 -4.70
CA ILE A 42 -10.01 13.65 -4.59
C ILE A 42 -10.37 13.29 -3.15
N LEU A 43 -9.61 12.40 -2.54
CA LEU A 43 -9.82 11.99 -1.16
C LEU A 43 -9.70 13.19 -0.22
N ASP A 44 -8.62 13.98 -0.32
CA ASP A 44 -8.41 15.17 0.51
C ASP A 44 -9.55 16.20 0.31
N ALA A 45 -10.00 16.42 -0.93
CA ALA A 45 -11.15 17.28 -1.21
C ALA A 45 -12.44 16.79 -0.52
N MET A 46 -12.65 15.46 -0.40
CA MET A 46 -13.78 14.93 0.37
C MET A 46 -13.62 15.15 1.88
N TYR A 47 -12.40 15.12 2.42
CA TYR A 47 -12.15 15.37 3.84
C TYR A 47 -12.32 16.85 4.21
N ASP A 48 -11.93 17.74 3.30
CA ASP A 48 -11.98 19.19 3.49
C ASP A 48 -13.37 19.78 3.20
N TYR A 49 -14.27 19.01 2.58
CA TYR A 49 -15.62 19.46 2.30
C TYR A 49 -16.41 19.74 3.58
N ARG A 50 -16.81 21.00 3.75
CA ARG A 50 -17.66 21.50 4.83
C ARG A 50 -19.00 21.97 4.27
N THR A 51 -20.10 21.61 4.92
CA THR A 51 -21.42 22.19 4.63
C THR A 51 -21.51 23.63 5.16
N ALA A 52 -22.47 24.42 4.67
CA ALA A 52 -22.71 25.80 5.11
C ALA A 52 -22.89 25.94 6.63
N ASP A 53 -23.39 24.90 7.29
CA ASP A 53 -23.58 24.82 8.74
C ASP A 53 -22.29 24.45 9.51
N GLY A 54 -21.14 24.33 8.81
CA GLY A 54 -19.86 23.88 9.38
C GLY A 54 -19.81 22.37 9.66
N PHE A 55 -20.84 21.63 9.25
CA PHE A 55 -20.91 20.18 9.44
C PHE A 55 -20.02 19.44 8.44
N ASP A 56 -19.35 18.38 8.93
CA ASP A 56 -18.59 17.43 8.12
C ASP A 56 -19.42 16.20 7.79
N PRO A 57 -19.97 16.09 6.57
CA PRO A 57 -20.57 14.83 6.15
C PRO A 57 -19.52 13.71 6.04
N SER A 58 -18.27 14.05 5.70
CA SER A 58 -17.18 13.08 5.53
C SER A 58 -16.86 12.29 6.81
N LYS A 59 -17.06 12.92 7.98
CA LYS A 59 -16.74 12.35 9.30
C LYS A 59 -17.43 11.02 9.58
N LEU A 60 -18.66 10.84 9.07
CA LEU A 60 -19.40 9.59 9.20
C LEU A 60 -18.74 8.44 8.41
N PHE A 61 -18.03 8.75 7.33
CA PHE A 61 -17.37 7.80 6.44
C PHE A 61 -15.89 7.59 6.75
N HIS A 62 -15.30 8.35 7.69
CA HIS A 62 -13.91 8.19 8.11
C HIS A 62 -13.62 6.76 8.61
N ARG A 63 -14.56 6.18 9.36
CA ARG A 63 -14.41 4.85 9.97
C ARG A 63 -15.65 4.00 9.70
N LYS A 64 -15.43 2.71 9.51
CA LYS A 64 -16.49 1.73 9.30
C LYS A 64 -17.43 1.69 10.52
N VAL A 65 -18.74 1.67 10.28
CA VAL A 65 -19.77 1.55 11.32
C VAL A 65 -19.53 0.28 12.13
N ASN A 66 -19.56 0.34 13.46
CA ASN A 66 -19.32 -0.84 14.29
C ASN A 66 -20.50 -1.83 14.18
N LYS A 67 -20.22 -3.08 13.79
CA LYS A 67 -21.23 -4.14 13.65
C LYS A 67 -22.03 -4.40 14.92
N ARG A 68 -21.44 -4.16 16.10
CA ARG A 68 -22.12 -4.32 17.40
C ARG A 68 -23.19 -3.26 17.66
N VAL A 69 -23.04 -2.07 17.08
CA VAL A 69 -23.95 -0.93 17.33
C VAL A 69 -25.14 -1.00 16.38
N ILE A 70 -24.89 -1.32 15.10
CA ILE A 70 -25.94 -1.42 14.09
C ILE A 70 -25.73 -2.71 13.30
N PRO A 71 -26.21 -3.87 13.79
CA PRO A 71 -26.08 -5.14 13.06
C PRO A 71 -26.80 -5.08 11.71
N ALA A 72 -27.97 -4.43 11.66
CA ALA A 72 -28.76 -4.24 10.44
C ALA A 72 -28.03 -3.51 9.30
N TYR A 73 -27.01 -2.71 9.61
CA TYR A 73 -26.19 -2.01 8.60
C TYR A 73 -25.45 -3.01 7.70
N TYR A 74 -25.00 -4.11 8.29
CA TYR A 74 -24.26 -5.16 7.59
C TYR A 74 -25.16 -6.19 6.90
N ASP A 75 -26.46 -6.20 7.22
CA ASP A 75 -27.44 -7.05 6.56
C ASP A 75 -27.82 -6.45 5.18
N THR A 76 -27.91 -5.12 5.11
CA THR A 76 -28.19 -4.40 3.85
C THR A 76 -26.91 -4.15 3.04
N ILE A 77 -25.82 -3.72 3.67
CA ILE A 77 -24.56 -3.38 2.99
C ILE A 77 -23.53 -4.49 3.24
N LYS A 78 -23.37 -5.36 2.24
CA LYS A 78 -22.49 -6.54 2.33
C LYS A 78 -21.00 -6.18 2.41
N GLU A 79 -20.60 -5.10 1.72
CA GLU A 79 -19.20 -4.67 1.64
C GLU A 79 -19.04 -3.22 2.12
N PRO A 80 -19.06 -2.96 3.44
CA PRO A 80 -18.91 -1.61 3.91
C PRO A 80 -17.45 -1.19 3.86
N VAL A 81 -17.21 -0.07 3.18
CA VAL A 81 -15.90 0.56 2.96
C VAL A 81 -15.86 1.88 3.72
N ALA A 82 -14.70 2.21 4.29
CA ALA A 82 -14.46 3.49 4.94
C ALA A 82 -13.37 4.28 4.20
N LEU A 83 -13.41 5.61 4.30
CA LEU A 83 -12.40 6.48 3.73
C LEU A 83 -11.00 6.19 4.29
N SER A 84 -10.89 5.75 5.56
CA SER A 84 -9.63 5.27 6.13
C SER A 84 -9.09 4.02 5.42
N THR A 85 -9.96 3.09 5.04
CA THR A 85 -9.59 1.90 4.26
C THR A 85 -9.10 2.30 2.86
N ILE A 86 -9.78 3.23 2.20
CA ILE A 86 -9.39 3.74 0.88
C ILE A 86 -8.01 4.42 0.96
N LYS A 87 -7.80 5.28 1.96
CA LYS A 87 -6.51 5.94 2.21
C LYS A 87 -5.38 4.92 2.47
N ALA A 88 -5.66 3.88 3.25
CA ALA A 88 -4.69 2.80 3.50
C ALA A 88 -4.35 2.05 2.21
N LYS A 89 -5.35 1.72 1.39
CA LYS A 89 -5.15 1.04 0.10
C LYS A 89 -4.36 1.90 -0.90
N LEU A 90 -4.62 3.21 -0.95
CA LEU A 90 -3.82 4.16 -1.75
C LEU A 90 -2.36 4.18 -1.31
N ASN A 91 -2.09 4.20 0.00
CA ASN A 91 -0.73 4.17 0.53
C ASN A 91 -0.01 2.84 0.28
N GLN A 92 -0.75 1.73 0.30
CA GLN A 92 -0.24 0.39 0.00
C GLN A 92 -0.09 0.13 -1.51
N ARG A 93 -0.44 1.10 -2.38
CA ARG A 93 -0.48 0.94 -3.84
C ARG A 93 -1.23 -0.33 -4.27
N THR A 94 -2.31 -0.68 -3.56
CA THR A 94 -3.10 -1.89 -3.84
C THR A 94 -4.14 -1.68 -4.94
N TYR A 95 -4.39 -0.44 -5.33
CA TYR A 95 -5.22 -0.13 -6.47
C TYR A 95 -4.40 -0.32 -7.75
N GLN A 96 -4.84 -1.25 -8.60
CA GLN A 96 -4.17 -1.58 -9.86
C GLN A 96 -4.59 -0.66 -10.99
N ASN A 97 -5.79 -0.08 -10.90
CA ASN A 97 -6.40 0.77 -11.92
C ASN A 97 -7.19 1.90 -11.26
N PHE A 98 -7.34 3.04 -11.94
CA PHE A 98 -8.13 4.17 -11.41
C PHE A 98 -9.61 3.80 -11.26
N SER A 99 -10.13 2.90 -12.09
CA SER A 99 -11.50 2.37 -11.96
C SER A 99 -11.75 1.57 -10.68
N GLN A 100 -10.69 1.16 -9.98
CA GLN A 100 -10.79 0.45 -8.70
C GLN A 100 -10.87 1.41 -7.51
N PHE A 101 -10.47 2.67 -7.70
CA PHE A 101 -10.61 3.76 -6.74
C PHE A 101 -12.04 4.32 -6.78
#